data_AF-A0A8B9ISW6-F1
#
_entry.id   AF-A0A8B9ISW6-F1
#
_cell.length_a   1.000
_cell.length_b   1.000
_cell.length_c   1.000
_cell.angle_alpha   90.00
_cell.angle_beta   90.00
_cell.angle_gamma   90.00
#
_symmetry.space_group_name_H-M   'P 1'
#
loop_
_entity.id
_entity.type
_entity.pdbx_description
1 polymer ?
#
loop_
_entity_poly.entity_id
_entity_poly.type
_entity_poly.pdbx_seq_one_letter_code
_entity_poly.pdbx_strand_id
1 'polypeptide(L)'
;MASSGEEPRSGSPGRAGSSNGPEPALDTAEDFEVLEEEEEEEEEDLSEMPPLEDVSRPPAPPPEERGGSEAAQDPQEWLDVLGSGLLKKKTLVPGRGVDTRPRKGQDVTVRLKAALEDGSVVEESPALTFTLGDCDVLQALDLCVQLLEVGETALIVSDAKYCYGAQGRSPDIPPNAALTLEVELLEARDAPDLELLSGKEKVELANRKRERGNFFYQQADYVLAINSYDIALKIISSSSKVDFSPGEEAELLDVKVKCLNNLAASQLKLDHYEAALKSCNLVLEHQPGNIKALFRKGKVLAQQGEFREAISILKAALKLEPSNKTIHAELSKLVKKHADQRNVETEMYRKMLGNPSTAGTTGKCKDKLRWSIPWKWLFGATAIALGGVALSVVIAARN
;
A
#
# COMPACT_ATOMS: atom_id res chain seq x y z
N MET A 1 66.50 2.02 -52.50
CA MET A 1 66.52 0.77 -51.72
C MET A 1 65.07 0.53 -51.27
N ALA A 2 64.21 -0.05 -52.13
CA ALA A 2 63.90 -1.49 -52.23
C ALA A 2 63.40 -2.04 -50.88
N SER A 3 62.08 -2.23 -50.69
CA SER A 3 61.31 -3.50 -50.90
C SER A 3 61.77 -4.57 -49.90
N SER A 4 60.97 -5.15 -49.00
CA SER A 4 59.76 -6.01 -49.14
C SER A 4 59.37 -6.41 -47.69
N GLY A 5 58.13 -6.64 -47.23
CA GLY A 5 57.05 -7.46 -47.75
C GLY A 5 57.20 -8.91 -47.27
N GLU A 6 56.42 -9.36 -46.26
CA GLU A 6 55.84 -10.72 -46.13
C GLU A 6 55.06 -10.94 -44.81
N GLU A 7 53.79 -11.32 -44.94
CA GLU A 7 52.97 -12.15 -44.01
C GLU A 7 53.26 -13.64 -44.30
N PRO A 8 53.07 -14.63 -43.37
CA PRO A 8 51.72 -15.19 -43.18
C PRO A 8 51.39 -15.90 -41.83
N ARG A 9 50.07 -16.18 -41.73
CA ARG A 9 49.21 -16.94 -40.80
C ARG A 9 49.77 -18.17 -40.05
N SER A 10 49.19 -18.37 -38.87
CA SER A 10 48.50 -19.59 -38.35
C SER A 10 49.00 -20.14 -37.00
N GLY A 11 48.05 -20.57 -36.15
CA GLY A 11 48.28 -21.58 -35.11
C GLY A 11 48.11 -21.13 -33.65
N SER A 12 46.92 -21.33 -33.08
CA SER A 12 46.77 -21.54 -31.63
C SER A 12 47.46 -22.86 -31.21
N PRO A 13 47.93 -22.99 -29.96
CA PRO A 13 47.09 -23.72 -28.98
C PRO A 13 47.20 -23.24 -27.52
N GLY A 14 46.14 -23.49 -26.75
CA GLY A 14 46.26 -24.16 -25.45
C GLY A 14 46.55 -23.36 -24.17
N ARG A 15 45.47 -22.90 -23.52
CA ARG A 15 45.06 -23.25 -22.13
C ARG A 15 46.10 -23.18 -20.99
N ALA A 16 45.86 -22.25 -20.04
CA ALA A 16 45.56 -22.50 -18.61
C ALA A 16 46.07 -21.37 -17.71
N GLY A 17 45.20 -20.86 -16.84
CA GLY A 17 45.56 -19.89 -15.79
C GLY A 17 44.36 -19.08 -15.31
N SER A 18 43.32 -19.77 -14.81
CA SER A 18 42.22 -19.15 -14.07
C SER A 18 42.76 -18.62 -12.73
N SER A 19 42.63 -17.32 -12.52
CA SER A 19 42.62 -16.72 -11.19
C SER A 19 41.33 -15.94 -11.03
N ASN A 20 40.38 -16.57 -10.33
CA ASN A 20 39.11 -16.00 -9.89
C ASN A 20 39.33 -14.72 -9.08
N GLY A 21 38.83 -13.59 -9.57
CA GLY A 21 38.41 -12.48 -8.73
C GLY A 21 36.94 -12.67 -8.32
N PRO A 22 36.54 -12.30 -7.10
CA PRO A 22 35.13 -12.36 -6.71
C PRO A 22 34.40 -11.18 -7.37
N GLU A 23 33.55 -11.47 -8.35
CA GLU A 23 32.45 -10.59 -8.71
C GLU A 23 31.33 -10.76 -7.68
N PRO A 24 30.81 -9.70 -7.04
CA PRO A 24 29.56 -9.80 -6.33
C PRO A 24 28.42 -9.22 -7.17
N ALA A 25 27.57 -10.17 -7.57
CA ALA A 25 26.11 -10.10 -7.59
C ALA A 25 25.44 -8.94 -8.35
N LEU A 26 24.96 -9.30 -9.54
CA LEU A 26 23.84 -8.69 -10.23
C LEU A 26 22.66 -8.47 -9.26
N ASP A 27 22.41 -7.21 -8.96
CA ASP A 27 21.22 -6.70 -8.31
C ASP A 27 19.98 -7.03 -9.17
N THR A 28 19.36 -8.15 -8.83
CA THR A 28 18.13 -8.69 -9.43
C THR A 28 17.03 -8.70 -8.37
N ALA A 29 16.89 -7.60 -7.64
CA ALA A 29 15.65 -7.33 -6.91
C ALA A 29 14.65 -6.72 -7.90
N GLU A 30 13.91 -7.60 -8.56
CA GLU A 30 12.85 -7.27 -9.51
C GLU A 30 11.92 -6.19 -8.96
N ASP A 31 11.80 -5.08 -9.69
CA ASP A 31 10.75 -4.09 -9.50
C ASP A 31 9.39 -4.80 -9.63
N PHE A 32 8.80 -5.22 -8.50
CA PHE A 32 7.51 -5.93 -8.35
C PHE A 32 6.81 -6.13 -9.70
N GLU A 33 7.05 -7.28 -10.33
CA GLU A 33 6.16 -7.71 -11.40
C GLU A 33 4.78 -7.80 -10.77
N VAL A 34 3.89 -6.96 -11.28
CA VAL A 34 2.51 -6.87 -10.87
C VAL A 34 1.83 -8.17 -11.32
N LEU A 35 2.02 -9.24 -10.56
CA LEU A 35 1.19 -10.43 -10.57
C LEU A 35 -0.09 -10.04 -9.82
N GLU A 36 -1.01 -9.40 -10.54
CA GLU A 36 -2.37 -9.20 -10.05
C GLU A 36 -3.01 -10.60 -9.99
N GLU A 37 -3.13 -11.15 -8.79
CA GLU A 37 -4.13 -12.18 -8.53
C GLU A 37 -5.50 -11.57 -8.79
N GLU A 38 -6.33 -12.32 -9.51
CA GLU A 38 -7.69 -11.93 -9.89
C GLU A 38 -8.52 -11.72 -8.61
N GLU A 39 -8.81 -10.47 -8.25
CA GLU A 39 -9.86 -10.16 -7.27
C GLU A 39 -11.20 -10.53 -7.95
N GLU A 40 -11.71 -11.73 -7.64
CA GLU A 40 -13.10 -12.08 -7.91
C GLU A 40 -13.98 -11.17 -7.03
N GLU A 41 -14.65 -10.20 -7.66
CA GLU A 41 -15.69 -9.40 -7.01
C GLU A 41 -16.87 -10.33 -6.66
N GLU A 42 -16.89 -10.89 -5.45
CA GLU A 42 -18.11 -11.45 -4.87
C GLU A 42 -19.03 -10.27 -4.52
N GLU A 43 -20.18 -10.16 -5.20
CA GLU A 43 -21.24 -9.24 -4.80
C GLU A 43 -21.76 -9.67 -3.42
N GLU A 44 -21.29 -9.02 -2.34
CA GLU A 44 -21.87 -9.18 -1.01
C GLU A 44 -23.31 -8.63 -1.01
N ASP A 45 -24.27 -9.56 -0.86
CA ASP A 45 -25.69 -9.29 -0.65
C ASP A 45 -25.88 -8.60 0.72
N LEU A 46 -25.97 -7.26 0.70
CA LEU A 46 -26.11 -6.37 1.86
C LEU A 46 -27.49 -6.43 2.56
N SER A 47 -28.16 -7.58 2.59
CA SER A 47 -29.53 -7.68 3.10
C SER A 47 -29.70 -8.09 4.57
N GLU A 48 -28.62 -8.32 5.35
CA GLU A 48 -28.76 -8.65 6.78
C GLU A 48 -27.76 -7.88 7.68
N MET A 49 -28.01 -6.59 7.91
CA MET A 49 -27.50 -5.87 9.08
C MET A 49 -28.59 -5.76 10.15
N PRO A 50 -28.35 -6.16 11.41
CA PRO A 50 -29.31 -5.95 12.48
C PRO A 50 -29.47 -4.45 12.81
N PRO A 51 -30.66 -3.99 13.22
CA PRO A 51 -30.90 -2.58 13.52
C PRO A 51 -30.11 -2.12 14.76
N LEU A 52 -29.53 -0.92 14.65
CA LEU A 52 -28.80 -0.22 15.71
C LEU A 52 -29.72 0.07 16.91
N GLU A 53 -29.41 -0.49 18.07
CA GLU A 53 -30.00 -0.09 19.34
C GLU A 53 -29.42 1.24 19.84
N ASP A 54 -30.31 2.14 20.23
CA ASP A 54 -30.06 3.48 20.74
C ASP A 54 -29.52 3.41 22.17
N VAL A 55 -28.18 3.53 22.33
CA VAL A 55 -27.54 3.57 23.64
C VAL A 55 -27.53 5.01 24.14
N SER A 56 -28.56 5.35 24.92
CA SER A 56 -28.62 6.57 25.74
C SER A 56 -27.43 6.59 26.72
N ARG A 57 -26.47 7.49 26.51
CA ARG A 57 -25.29 7.70 27.37
C ARG A 57 -25.68 8.55 28.59
N PRO A 58 -25.43 8.12 29.85
CA PRO A 58 -25.58 9.01 31.00
C PRO A 58 -24.44 10.04 31.05
N PRO A 59 -24.67 11.22 31.67
CA PRO A 59 -23.71 12.33 31.63
C PRO A 59 -22.47 12.04 32.49
N ALA A 60 -21.31 12.46 31.99
CA ALA A 60 -20.03 12.37 32.68
C ALA A 60 -19.99 13.30 33.92
N PRO A 61 -19.27 12.92 35.00
CA PRO A 61 -19.02 13.82 36.12
C PRO A 61 -17.98 14.90 35.75
N PRO A 62 -17.98 16.06 36.44
CA PRO A 62 -17.10 17.19 36.13
C PRO A 62 -15.63 16.89 36.43
N PRO A 63 -14.69 17.61 35.78
CA PRO A 63 -13.26 17.34 35.90
C PRO A 63 -12.74 17.78 37.26
N GLU A 64 -12.10 16.86 37.99
CA GLU A 64 -11.25 17.21 39.13
C GLU A 64 -9.94 17.81 38.59
N GLU A 65 -9.65 19.05 38.99
CA GLU A 65 -8.33 19.65 38.84
C GLU A 65 -7.32 18.84 39.67
N ARG A 66 -6.47 18.06 39.00
CA ARG A 66 -5.23 17.55 39.58
C ARG A 66 -4.07 18.41 39.12
N GLY A 67 -3.80 19.46 39.89
CA GLY A 67 -2.42 19.92 40.06
C GLY A 67 -1.64 18.80 40.76
N GLY A 68 -0.67 18.21 40.06
CA GLY A 68 0.14 17.13 40.58
C GLY A 68 1.41 16.98 39.77
N SER A 69 2.53 17.35 40.39
CA SER A 69 3.91 16.99 40.08
C SER A 69 4.04 15.72 39.24
N GLU A 70 4.85 15.75 38.18
CA GLU A 70 5.33 14.55 37.47
C GLU A 70 5.93 13.59 38.51
N ALA A 71 5.14 12.61 38.91
CA ALA A 71 5.59 11.52 39.76
C ALA A 71 6.35 10.56 38.86
N ALA A 72 7.63 10.35 39.16
CA ALA A 72 8.44 9.31 38.55
C ALA A 72 7.70 7.96 38.70
N GLN A 73 7.27 7.39 37.58
CA GLN A 73 6.67 6.06 37.54
C GLN A 73 7.69 5.04 38.02
N ASP A 74 7.27 4.07 38.84
CA ASP A 74 8.15 3.02 39.34
C ASP A 74 8.74 2.24 38.15
N PRO A 75 10.07 2.06 38.07
CA PRO A 75 10.74 1.44 36.92
C PRO A 75 10.31 -0.02 36.66
N GLN A 76 9.57 -0.65 37.57
CA GLN A 76 9.12 -2.04 37.45
C GLN A 76 7.74 -2.21 36.80
N GLU A 77 6.96 -1.15 36.61
CA GLU A 77 5.59 -1.22 36.11
C GLU A 77 5.53 -1.22 34.57
N TRP A 78 4.57 -1.96 34.01
CA TRP A 78 4.31 -1.95 32.57
C TRP A 78 3.56 -0.67 32.19
N LEU A 79 4.14 0.13 31.30
CA LEU A 79 3.47 1.25 30.65
C LEU A 79 2.73 0.76 29.41
N ASP A 80 1.40 0.88 29.41
CA ASP A 80 0.59 0.71 28.20
C ASP A 80 0.65 1.97 27.34
N VAL A 81 1.39 1.91 26.24
CA VAL A 81 1.75 3.07 25.43
C VAL A 81 0.53 3.69 24.75
N LEU A 82 -0.45 2.86 24.39
CA LEU A 82 -1.63 3.28 23.64
C LEU A 82 -2.93 3.15 24.45
N GLY A 83 -2.88 2.62 25.67
CA GLY A 83 -4.05 2.34 26.51
C GLY A 83 -4.90 1.16 26.02
N SER A 84 -4.45 0.42 25.01
CA SER A 84 -5.16 -0.72 24.41
C SER A 84 -4.65 -2.07 24.90
N GLY A 85 -3.53 -2.09 25.62
CA GLY A 85 -2.84 -3.30 26.06
C GLY A 85 -2.03 -4.01 24.97
N LEU A 86 -2.07 -3.53 23.72
CA LEU A 86 -1.42 -4.15 22.56
C LEU A 86 0.03 -3.71 22.35
N LEU A 87 0.45 -2.61 22.98
CA LEU A 87 1.82 -2.12 22.94
C LEU A 87 2.23 -1.67 24.32
N LYS A 88 3.09 -2.44 24.97
CA LYS A 88 3.52 -2.21 26.35
C LYS A 88 5.03 -2.05 26.41
N LYS A 89 5.48 -1.11 27.23
CA LYS A 89 6.89 -0.82 27.51
C LYS A 89 7.16 -1.09 28.99
N LYS A 90 8.29 -1.70 29.30
CA LYS A 90 8.82 -1.81 30.66
C LYS A 90 10.30 -1.44 30.68
N THR A 91 10.68 -0.49 31.52
CA THR A 91 12.08 -0.12 31.68
C THR A 91 12.82 -1.21 32.46
N LEU A 92 13.96 -1.66 31.94
CA LEU A 92 14.84 -2.63 32.61
C LEU A 92 16.01 -1.92 33.28
N VAL A 93 16.65 -1.01 32.54
CA VAL A 93 17.75 -0.16 33.02
C VAL A 93 17.38 1.29 32.69
N PRO A 94 17.31 2.19 33.68
CA PRO A 94 16.99 3.59 33.45
C PRO A 94 18.10 4.29 32.66
N GLY A 95 17.72 5.29 31.84
CA GLY A 95 18.66 6.06 31.04
C GLY A 95 19.24 7.28 31.77
N ARG A 96 19.78 8.22 30.99
CA ARG A 96 20.48 9.43 31.48
C ARG A 96 19.55 10.61 31.79
N GLY A 97 18.23 10.43 31.75
CA GLY A 97 17.24 11.45 32.07
C GLY A 97 16.34 11.85 30.89
N VAL A 98 15.15 12.38 31.23
CA VAL A 98 14.06 12.71 30.29
C VAL A 98 14.46 13.69 29.18
N ASP A 99 15.37 14.62 29.48
CA ASP A 99 15.86 15.61 28.50
C ASP A 99 16.63 14.99 27.32
N THR A 100 17.07 13.73 27.48
CA THR A 100 17.78 12.98 26.45
C THR A 100 16.86 12.22 25.50
N ARG A 101 15.53 12.26 25.71
CA ARG A 101 14.58 11.56 24.84
C ARG A 101 14.68 12.05 23.38
N PRO A 102 14.69 11.13 22.40
CA PRO A 102 14.80 11.50 21.01
C PRO A 102 13.53 12.19 20.52
N ARG A 103 13.69 13.10 19.57
CA ARG A 103 12.59 13.80 18.91
C ARG A 103 12.30 13.19 17.55
N LYS A 104 11.05 13.29 17.10
CA LYS A 104 10.67 12.91 15.74
C LYS A 104 11.56 13.60 14.71
N GLY A 105 12.08 12.84 13.76
CA GLY A 105 13.00 13.27 12.72
C GLY A 105 14.48 13.18 13.09
N GLN A 106 14.83 12.73 14.30
CA GLN A 106 16.21 12.41 14.65
C GLN A 106 16.58 11.00 14.20
N ASP A 107 17.86 10.80 13.87
CA ASP A 107 18.42 9.47 13.66
C ASP A 107 18.78 8.87 15.02
N VAL A 108 18.16 7.74 15.32
CA VAL A 108 18.38 7.00 16.56
C VAL A 108 19.13 5.72 16.26
N THR A 109 20.12 5.39 17.10
CA THR A 109 20.80 4.10 17.05
C THR A 109 20.42 3.30 18.29
N VAL A 110 19.87 2.11 18.06
CA VAL A 110 19.45 1.20 19.13
C VAL A 110 20.17 -0.13 19.03
N ARG A 111 20.40 -0.78 20.17
CA ARG A 111 20.62 -2.24 20.20
C ARG A 111 19.25 -2.89 20.26
N LEU A 112 18.96 -3.78 19.32
CA LEU A 112 17.68 -4.46 19.22
C LEU A 112 17.90 -5.97 19.33
N LYS A 113 17.11 -6.62 20.18
CA LYS A 113 16.92 -8.05 20.17
C LYS A 113 15.43 -8.35 20.12
N ALA A 114 14.97 -8.97 19.04
CA ALA A 114 13.58 -9.33 18.82
C ALA A 114 13.40 -10.84 19.00
N ALA A 115 12.38 -11.22 19.79
CA ALA A 115 12.01 -12.60 20.02
C ALA A 115 10.49 -12.80 19.86
N LEU A 116 10.10 -14.00 19.47
CA LEU A 116 8.72 -14.47 19.46
C LEU A 116 8.24 -14.79 20.89
N GLU A 117 6.94 -15.02 21.06
CA GLU A 117 6.35 -15.36 22.37
C GLU A 117 6.90 -16.66 22.99
N ASP A 118 7.40 -17.58 22.15
CA ASP A 118 8.04 -18.82 22.58
C ASP A 118 9.49 -18.63 23.08
N GLY A 119 10.02 -17.40 22.97
CA GLY A 119 11.40 -17.04 23.33
C GLY A 119 12.41 -17.23 22.20
N SER A 120 12.00 -17.69 21.02
CA SER A 120 12.86 -17.82 19.85
C SER A 120 13.31 -16.44 19.36
N VAL A 121 14.62 -16.20 19.35
CA VAL A 121 15.20 -14.94 18.88
C VAL A 121 15.21 -14.92 17.35
N VAL A 122 14.50 -13.97 16.76
CA VAL A 122 14.34 -13.81 15.30
C VAL A 122 15.23 -12.72 14.72
N GLU A 123 15.71 -11.80 15.56
CA GLU A 123 16.64 -10.75 15.13
C GLU A 123 17.50 -10.30 16.31
N GLU A 124 18.80 -10.11 16.06
CA GLU A 124 19.71 -9.48 17.01
C GLU A 124 20.62 -8.52 16.24
N SER A 125 20.42 -7.23 16.50
CA SER A 125 21.09 -6.12 15.81
C SER A 125 21.83 -5.29 16.85
N PRO A 126 23.18 -5.35 16.92
CA PRO A 126 23.96 -4.66 17.95
C PRO A 126 23.93 -3.14 17.82
N ALA A 127 23.74 -2.64 16.60
CA ALA A 127 23.57 -1.23 16.27
C ALA A 127 22.65 -1.12 15.04
N LEU A 128 21.38 -0.79 15.27
CA LEU A 128 20.39 -0.51 14.25
C LEU A 128 20.08 0.98 14.25
N THR A 129 20.35 1.66 13.14
CA THR A 129 20.11 3.10 12.98
C THR A 129 18.93 3.36 12.07
N PHE A 130 17.98 4.19 12.50
CA PHE A 130 16.82 4.59 11.70
C PHE A 130 16.33 5.99 12.07
N THR A 131 15.56 6.62 11.19
CA THR A 131 14.97 7.94 11.45
C THR A 131 13.67 7.79 12.22
N LEU A 132 13.62 8.37 13.42
CA LEU A 132 12.49 8.24 14.32
C LEU A 132 11.25 8.94 13.79
N GLY A 133 10.16 8.19 13.60
CA GLY A 133 8.86 8.69 13.13
C GLY A 133 8.63 8.51 11.63
N ASP A 134 9.58 7.92 10.90
CA ASP A 134 9.45 7.59 9.48
C ASP A 134 8.95 6.16 9.24
N CYS A 135 8.81 5.34 10.30
CA CYS A 135 8.37 3.94 10.24
C CYS A 135 9.33 3.03 9.43
N ASP A 136 10.63 3.29 9.51
CA ASP A 136 11.66 2.58 8.74
C ASP A 136 11.85 1.11 9.14
N VAL A 137 11.51 0.73 10.38
CA VAL A 137 11.80 -0.62 10.91
C VAL A 137 10.55 -1.32 11.42
N LEU A 138 9.97 -0.85 12.53
CA LEU A 138 8.72 -1.36 13.09
C LEU A 138 7.96 -0.19 13.70
N GLN A 139 6.65 -0.12 13.50
CA GLN A 139 5.83 0.93 14.14
C GLN A 139 5.96 0.91 15.67
N ALA A 140 6.10 -0.29 16.25
CA ALA A 140 6.35 -0.46 17.67
C ALA A 140 7.61 0.30 18.15
N LEU A 141 8.67 0.32 17.35
CA LEU A 141 9.90 1.06 17.65
C LEU A 141 9.67 2.57 17.54
N ASP A 142 9.04 3.05 16.47
CA ASP A 142 8.73 4.47 16.31
C ASP A 142 7.89 5.02 17.47
N LEU A 143 6.91 4.25 17.96
CA LEU A 143 6.03 4.64 19.06
C LEU A 143 6.69 4.56 20.45
N CYS A 144 7.59 3.59 20.67
CA CYS A 144 8.19 3.36 21.98
C CYS A 144 9.54 4.06 22.16
N VAL A 145 10.37 4.17 21.12
CA VAL A 145 11.74 4.72 21.22
C VAL A 145 11.70 6.21 21.56
N GLN A 146 10.68 6.95 21.12
CA GLN A 146 10.43 8.34 21.56
C GLN A 146 10.18 8.48 23.08
N LEU A 147 9.85 7.38 23.77
CA LEU A 147 9.66 7.33 25.22
C LEU A 147 10.89 6.81 25.97
N LEU A 148 11.97 6.48 25.25
CA LEU A 148 13.23 6.01 25.83
C LEU A 148 14.19 7.17 26.06
N GLU A 149 14.91 7.10 27.16
CA GLU A 149 16.04 7.97 27.45
C GLU A 149 17.34 7.39 26.87
N VAL A 150 18.30 8.23 26.52
CA VAL A 150 19.59 7.73 26.01
C VAL A 150 20.30 6.94 27.10
N GLY A 151 20.72 5.72 26.76
CA GLY A 151 21.26 4.71 27.66
C GLY A 151 20.19 3.83 28.35
N GLU A 152 18.90 4.09 28.14
CA GLU A 152 17.82 3.26 28.69
C GLU A 152 17.75 1.92 27.95
N THR A 153 17.62 0.82 28.71
CA THR A 153 17.22 -0.48 28.19
C THR A 153 15.79 -0.78 28.61
N ALA A 154 14.93 -1.10 27.66
CA ALA A 154 13.53 -1.42 27.90
C ALA A 154 13.10 -2.70 27.16
N LEU A 155 12.13 -3.39 27.76
CA LEU A 155 11.41 -4.48 27.15
C LEU A 155 10.09 -3.96 26.58
N ILE A 156 9.85 -4.19 25.31
CA ILE A 156 8.63 -3.80 24.60
C ILE A 156 7.91 -5.08 24.19
N VAL A 157 6.65 -5.23 24.58
CA VAL A 157 5.77 -6.30 24.10
C VAL A 157 4.78 -5.68 23.15
N SER A 158 4.77 -6.17 21.91
CA SER A 158 3.99 -5.61 20.83
C SER A 158 3.17 -6.68 20.13
N ASP A 159 1.90 -6.36 19.89
CA ASP A 159 1.04 -7.10 18.98
C ASP A 159 1.59 -7.05 17.54
N ALA A 160 1.25 -8.07 16.76
CA ALA A 160 1.69 -8.23 15.38
C ALA A 160 1.40 -7.02 14.49
N LYS A 161 0.28 -6.31 14.73
CA LYS A 161 -0.14 -5.18 13.90
C LYS A 161 0.83 -3.99 13.93
N TYR A 162 1.66 -3.86 14.97
CA TYR A 162 2.71 -2.84 15.05
C TYR A 162 4.10 -3.38 14.65
N CYS A 163 4.15 -4.64 14.22
CA CYS A 163 5.35 -5.36 13.81
C CYS A 163 5.25 -5.80 12.33
N TYR A 164 5.09 -7.10 12.07
CA TYR A 164 5.06 -7.69 10.72
C TYR A 164 3.64 -8.09 10.25
N GLY A 165 2.61 -7.80 11.05
CA GLY A 165 1.21 -7.93 10.67
C GLY A 165 0.80 -9.34 10.22
N ALA A 166 -0.16 -9.38 9.30
CA ALA A 166 -0.79 -10.60 8.84
C ALA A 166 0.09 -11.48 7.94
N GLN A 167 1.09 -10.93 7.25
CA GLN A 167 1.97 -11.75 6.40
C GLN A 167 3.20 -12.27 7.16
N GLY A 168 3.62 -11.59 8.24
CA GLY A 168 4.86 -11.91 8.92
C GLY A 168 6.10 -11.57 8.09
N ARG A 169 7.22 -12.24 8.39
CA ARG A 169 8.50 -12.16 7.66
C ARG A 169 9.06 -13.56 7.47
N SER A 170 8.89 -14.11 6.27
CA SER A 170 9.43 -15.43 5.93
C SER A 170 10.97 -15.45 5.97
N PRO A 171 11.62 -16.52 6.49
CA PRO A 171 11.02 -17.70 7.11
C PRO A 171 10.82 -17.59 8.64
N ASP A 172 11.36 -16.55 9.28
CA ASP A 172 11.60 -16.55 10.73
C ASP A 172 10.43 -16.02 11.58
N ILE A 173 9.54 -15.21 11.00
CA ILE A 173 8.42 -14.58 11.71
C ILE A 173 7.11 -15.01 11.06
N PRO A 174 6.28 -15.80 11.76
CA PRO A 174 5.02 -16.25 11.21
C PRO A 174 3.99 -15.09 11.10
N PRO A 175 2.96 -15.26 10.25
CA PRO A 175 1.75 -14.45 10.24
C PRO A 175 1.19 -14.16 11.63
N ASN A 176 0.80 -12.91 11.90
CA ASN A 176 0.17 -12.47 13.15
C ASN A 176 0.99 -12.76 14.42
N ALA A 177 2.32 -12.83 14.30
CA ALA A 177 3.20 -13.03 15.44
C ALA A 177 3.37 -11.76 16.29
N ALA A 178 3.03 -11.83 17.57
CA ALA A 178 3.44 -10.84 18.56
C ALA A 178 4.94 -10.97 18.84
N LEU A 179 5.58 -9.83 19.11
CA LEU A 179 7.02 -9.75 19.36
C LEU A 179 7.33 -9.16 20.72
N THR A 180 8.36 -9.72 21.35
CA THR A 180 9.04 -9.13 22.50
C THR A 180 10.36 -8.55 22.02
N LEU A 181 10.52 -7.24 22.18
CA LEU A 181 11.69 -6.47 21.75
C LEU A 181 12.44 -5.98 22.98
N GLU A 182 13.68 -6.41 23.14
CA GLU A 182 14.62 -5.80 24.09
C GLU A 182 15.40 -4.71 23.34
N VAL A 183 15.23 -3.46 23.76
CA VAL A 183 15.73 -2.28 23.07
C VAL A 183 16.56 -1.44 24.03
N GLU A 184 17.81 -1.17 23.66
CA GLU A 184 18.67 -0.19 24.33
C GLU A 184 18.88 1.01 23.41
N LEU A 185 18.49 2.21 23.85
CA LEU A 185 18.74 3.44 23.09
C LEU A 185 20.18 3.88 23.31
N LEU A 186 21.04 3.70 22.31
CA LEU A 186 22.48 4.01 22.42
C LEU A 186 22.74 5.50 22.23
N GLU A 187 22.10 6.09 21.21
CA GLU A 187 22.27 7.50 20.86
C GLU A 187 21.10 8.03 20.04
N ALA A 188 20.93 9.35 20.09
CA ALA A 188 20.02 10.12 19.26
C ALA A 188 20.77 11.32 18.71
N ARG A 189 20.74 11.50 17.39
CA ARG A 189 21.45 12.57 16.69
C ARG A 189 20.47 13.27 15.74
N ASP A 190 20.73 14.54 15.45
CA ASP A 190 19.96 15.23 14.41
C ASP A 190 20.18 14.53 13.05
N ALA A 191 19.10 14.35 12.29
CA ALA A 191 19.17 13.77 10.97
C ALA A 191 20.11 14.57 10.06
N PRO A 192 20.73 13.92 9.07
CA PRO A 192 21.63 14.60 8.13
C PRO A 192 20.91 15.74 7.42
N ASP A 193 21.61 16.87 7.26
CA ASP A 193 21.12 17.97 6.43
C ASP A 193 21.08 17.52 4.97
N LEU A 194 19.86 17.31 4.47
CA LEU A 194 19.61 16.86 3.10
C LEU A 194 20.24 17.79 2.06
N GLU A 195 20.47 19.07 2.37
CA GLU A 195 21.08 20.01 1.43
C GLU A 195 22.59 19.81 1.28
N LEU A 196 23.24 19.13 2.24
CA LEU A 196 24.68 18.89 2.28
C LEU A 196 25.07 17.47 1.85
N LEU A 197 24.09 16.59 1.64
CA LEU A 197 24.34 15.23 1.16
C LEU A 197 24.88 15.23 -0.27
N SER A 198 25.90 14.39 -0.51
CA SER A 198 26.38 14.10 -1.86
C SER A 198 25.31 13.36 -2.69
N GLY A 199 25.48 13.35 -4.01
CA GLY A 199 24.56 12.65 -4.92
C GLY A 199 24.40 11.17 -4.55
N LYS A 200 25.51 10.48 -4.28
CA LYS A 200 25.52 9.08 -3.84
C LYS A 200 24.77 8.85 -2.53
N GLU A 201 25.01 9.68 -1.51
CA GLU A 201 24.32 9.54 -0.22
C GLU A 201 22.82 9.79 -0.38
N LYS A 202 22.41 10.74 -1.23
CA LYS A 202 20.99 10.95 -1.54
C LYS A 202 20.37 9.75 -2.25
N VAL A 203 21.07 9.15 -3.21
CA VAL A 203 20.62 7.94 -3.91
C VAL A 203 20.43 6.79 -2.93
N GLU A 204 21.42 6.55 -2.06
CA GLU A 204 21.38 5.49 -1.05
C GLU A 204 20.23 5.70 -0.06
N LEU A 205 20.09 6.91 0.50
CA LEU A 205 19.02 7.23 1.44
C LEU A 205 17.63 7.13 0.79
N ALA A 206 17.47 7.62 -0.44
CA ALA A 206 16.22 7.52 -1.16
C ALA A 206 15.87 6.06 -1.51
N ASN A 207 16.85 5.24 -1.90
CA ASN A 207 16.64 3.82 -2.15
C ASN A 207 16.24 3.06 -0.90
N ARG A 208 16.85 3.36 0.25
CA ARG A 208 16.45 2.79 1.53
C ARG A 208 14.98 3.05 1.84
N LYS A 209 14.52 4.29 1.63
CA LYS A 209 13.10 4.66 1.82
C LYS A 209 12.20 3.99 0.77
N ARG A 210 12.65 3.87 -0.48
CA ARG A 210 11.92 3.14 -1.54
C ARG A 210 11.74 1.67 -1.20
N GLU A 211 12.80 0.98 -0.78
CA GLU A 211 12.75 -0.43 -0.38
C GLU A 211 11.82 -0.64 0.81
N ARG A 212 11.82 0.29 1.77
CA ARG A 212 10.87 0.27 2.86
C ARG A 212 9.43 0.41 2.38
N GLY A 213 9.18 1.31 1.42
CA GLY A 213 7.88 1.41 0.76
C GLY A 213 7.48 0.12 0.06
N ASN A 214 8.42 -0.58 -0.60
CA ASN A 214 8.16 -1.86 -1.26
C ASN A 214 7.77 -2.93 -0.24
N PHE A 215 8.44 -2.97 0.91
CA PHE A 215 8.09 -3.87 2.00
C PHE A 215 6.64 -3.64 2.46
N PHE A 216 6.25 -2.40 2.72
CA PHE A 216 4.87 -2.09 3.12
C PHE A 216 3.86 -2.39 2.02
N TYR A 217 4.21 -2.17 0.75
CA TYR A 217 3.36 -2.52 -0.38
C TYR A 217 3.07 -4.02 -0.45
N GLN A 218 4.08 -4.86 -0.22
CA GLN A 218 3.91 -6.33 -0.16
C GLN A 218 3.04 -6.77 1.02
N GLN A 219 3.05 -6.01 2.11
CA GLN A 219 2.19 -6.24 3.28
C GLN A 219 0.75 -5.72 3.10
N ALA A 220 0.43 -5.18 1.91
CA ALA A 220 -0.82 -4.46 1.63
C ALA A 220 -1.07 -3.23 2.53
N ASP A 221 -0.03 -2.73 3.23
CA ASP A 221 -0.09 -1.46 3.94
C ASP A 221 0.28 -0.32 2.99
N TYR A 222 -0.67 0.01 2.12
CA TYR A 222 -0.46 1.03 1.09
C TYR A 222 -0.29 2.44 1.67
N VAL A 223 -0.80 2.70 2.88
CA VAL A 223 -0.68 4.02 3.53
C VAL A 223 0.77 4.27 3.94
N LEU A 224 1.41 3.30 4.61
CA LEU A 224 2.82 3.41 4.96
C LEU A 224 3.71 3.34 3.72
N ALA A 225 3.34 2.53 2.72
CA ALA A 225 4.07 2.49 1.46
C ALA A 225 4.13 3.88 0.81
N ILE A 226 2.98 4.57 0.70
CA ILE A 226 2.90 5.94 0.20
C ILE A 226 3.79 6.89 1.01
N ASN A 227 3.74 6.81 2.35
CA ASN A 227 4.58 7.65 3.21
C ASN A 227 6.07 7.45 2.93
N SER A 228 6.53 6.21 2.82
CA SER A 228 7.94 5.91 2.53
C SER A 228 8.38 6.40 1.14
N TYR A 229 7.55 6.23 0.10
CA TYR A 229 7.87 6.77 -1.23
C TYR A 229 7.87 8.29 -1.26
N ASP A 230 6.96 8.95 -0.53
CA ASP A 230 6.92 10.41 -0.44
C ASP A 230 8.16 10.96 0.27
N ILE A 231 8.62 10.31 1.34
CA ILE A 231 9.89 10.65 1.99
C ILE A 231 11.06 10.48 1.01
N ALA A 232 11.12 9.38 0.24
CA ALA A 232 12.14 9.18 -0.78
C ALA A 232 12.14 10.32 -1.82
N LEU A 233 10.95 10.74 -2.28
CA LEU A 233 10.80 11.83 -3.25
C LEU A 233 11.18 13.20 -2.65
N LYS A 234 10.90 13.44 -1.38
CA LYS A 234 11.36 14.63 -0.65
C LYS A 234 12.88 14.70 -0.56
N ILE A 235 13.55 13.57 -0.29
CA ILE A 235 15.01 13.50 -0.28
C ILE A 235 15.56 13.86 -1.67
N ILE A 236 15.02 13.27 -2.74
CA ILE A 236 15.49 13.52 -4.11
C ILE A 236 15.22 14.96 -4.55
N SER A 237 14.06 15.52 -4.16
CA SER A 237 13.63 16.85 -4.57
C SER A 237 14.14 17.98 -3.66
N SER A 238 14.86 17.63 -2.59
CA SER A 238 15.46 18.61 -1.69
C SER A 238 16.47 19.48 -2.43
N SER A 239 16.51 20.77 -2.09
CA SER A 239 17.58 21.67 -2.54
C SER A 239 18.95 21.04 -2.27
N SER A 240 19.89 21.24 -3.18
CA SER A 240 21.28 20.83 -2.97
C SER A 240 22.18 22.04 -2.94
N LYS A 241 23.07 22.10 -1.94
CA LYS A 241 24.23 23.01 -1.91
C LYS A 241 25.49 22.34 -2.45
N VAL A 242 25.40 21.05 -2.79
CA VAL A 242 26.47 20.25 -3.36
C VAL A 242 26.17 20.01 -4.84
N ASP A 243 27.16 20.27 -5.69
CA ASP A 243 27.05 19.99 -7.11
C ASP A 243 27.10 18.48 -7.36
N PHE A 244 26.19 17.98 -8.20
CA PHE A 244 26.14 16.57 -8.58
C PHE A 244 26.83 16.35 -9.93
N SER A 245 27.47 15.21 -10.08
CA SER A 245 27.93 14.76 -11.39
C SER A 245 26.73 14.39 -12.27
N PRO A 246 26.83 14.50 -13.61
CA PRO A 246 25.75 14.08 -14.50
C PRO A 246 25.33 12.62 -14.34
N GLY A 247 26.24 11.75 -13.86
CA GLY A 247 25.93 10.36 -13.53
C GLY A 247 25.04 10.23 -12.30
N GLU A 248 25.36 10.95 -11.23
CA GLU A 248 24.54 10.98 -10.00
C GLU A 248 23.16 11.60 -10.24
N GLU A 249 23.07 12.64 -11.08
CA GLU A 249 21.78 13.23 -11.47
C GLU A 249 20.91 12.22 -12.24
N ALA A 250 21.52 11.43 -13.13
CA ALA A 250 20.81 10.38 -13.87
C ALA A 250 20.33 9.26 -12.94
N GLU A 251 21.15 8.84 -11.97
CA GLU A 251 20.76 7.85 -10.96
C GLU A 251 19.63 8.36 -10.05
N LEU A 252 19.71 9.60 -9.57
CA LEU A 252 18.63 10.22 -8.79
C LEU A 252 17.33 10.30 -9.60
N LEU A 253 17.40 10.62 -10.89
CA LEU A 253 16.24 10.65 -11.76
C LEU A 253 15.64 9.24 -11.96
N ASP A 254 16.47 8.21 -12.11
CA ASP A 254 16.01 6.82 -12.19
C ASP A 254 15.27 6.40 -10.91
N VAL A 255 15.86 6.66 -9.74
CA VAL A 255 15.22 6.38 -8.45
C VAL A 255 13.92 7.19 -8.31
N LYS A 256 13.90 8.45 -8.73
CA LYS A 256 12.68 9.29 -8.72
C LYS A 256 11.56 8.67 -9.53
N VAL A 257 11.85 8.23 -10.75
CA VAL A 257 10.86 7.60 -11.63
C VAL A 257 10.33 6.31 -11.00
N LYS A 258 11.21 5.47 -10.43
CA LYS A 258 10.81 4.25 -9.72
C LYS A 258 9.89 4.56 -8.53
N CYS A 259 10.26 5.52 -7.69
CA CYS A 259 9.46 5.95 -6.55
C CYS A 259 8.08 6.48 -6.96
N LEU A 260 8.00 7.35 -7.99
CA LEU A 260 6.73 7.86 -8.50
C LEU A 260 5.84 6.74 -9.06
N ASN A 261 6.45 5.75 -9.72
CA ASN A 261 5.75 4.59 -10.23
C ASN A 261 5.15 3.75 -9.09
N ASN A 262 5.92 3.46 -8.04
CA ASN A 262 5.45 2.68 -6.90
C ASN A 262 4.42 3.46 -6.06
N LEU A 263 4.60 4.78 -5.95
CA LEU A 263 3.64 5.70 -5.35
C LEU A 263 2.29 5.64 -6.10
N ALA A 264 2.31 5.72 -7.45
CA ALA A 264 1.10 5.59 -8.26
C ALA A 264 0.40 4.23 -8.07
N ALA A 265 1.16 3.13 -7.95
CA ALA A 265 0.61 1.81 -7.67
C ALA A 265 -0.08 1.74 -6.30
N SER A 266 0.54 2.34 -5.28
CA SER A 266 0.00 2.37 -3.91
C SER A 266 -1.25 3.25 -3.83
N GLN A 267 -1.23 4.41 -4.51
CA GLN A 267 -2.38 5.32 -4.60
C GLN A 267 -3.55 4.69 -5.33
N LEU A 268 -3.28 3.89 -6.38
CA LEU A 268 -4.29 3.14 -7.11
C LEU A 268 -5.02 2.12 -6.22
N LYS A 269 -4.27 1.42 -5.35
CA LYS A 269 -4.85 0.45 -4.40
C LYS A 269 -5.71 1.09 -3.29
N LEU A 270 -5.60 2.41 -3.09
CA LEU A 270 -6.43 3.18 -2.15
C LEU A 270 -7.50 4.03 -2.87
N ASP A 271 -7.76 3.79 -4.15
CA ASP A 271 -8.70 4.56 -4.97
C ASP A 271 -8.44 6.08 -5.01
N HIS A 272 -7.20 6.50 -4.71
CA HIS A 272 -6.77 7.90 -4.77
C HIS A 272 -6.44 8.29 -6.22
N TYR A 273 -7.44 8.19 -7.10
CA TYR A 273 -7.29 8.30 -8.57
C TYR A 273 -6.62 9.61 -9.02
N GLU A 274 -7.04 10.75 -8.48
CA GLU A 274 -6.47 12.06 -8.83
C GLU A 274 -4.97 12.15 -8.48
N ALA A 275 -4.56 11.58 -7.35
CA ALA A 275 -3.16 11.54 -6.95
C ALA A 275 -2.36 10.57 -7.83
N ALA A 276 -2.92 9.39 -8.10
CA ALA A 276 -2.31 8.38 -8.96
C ALA A 276 -2.09 8.90 -10.39
N LEU A 277 -3.04 9.65 -10.97
CA LEU A 277 -2.88 10.29 -12.28
C LEU A 277 -1.73 11.30 -12.30
N LYS A 278 -1.61 12.14 -11.25
CA LYS A 278 -0.51 13.10 -11.14
C LYS A 278 0.83 12.38 -11.09
N SER A 279 0.97 11.36 -10.26
CA SER A 279 2.17 10.54 -10.17
C SER A 279 2.51 9.87 -11.51
N CYS A 280 1.52 9.31 -12.22
CA CYS A 280 1.73 8.72 -13.54
C CYS A 280 2.17 9.76 -14.58
N ASN A 281 1.55 10.95 -14.59
CA ASN A 281 1.91 12.01 -15.52
C ASN A 281 3.35 12.48 -15.29
N LEU A 282 3.77 12.65 -14.03
CA LEU A 282 5.16 13.00 -13.69
C LEU A 282 6.15 11.95 -14.17
N VAL A 283 5.82 10.65 -14.10
CA VAL A 283 6.66 9.60 -14.70
C VAL A 283 6.74 9.76 -16.21
N LEU A 284 5.60 9.99 -16.88
CA LEU A 284 5.54 10.09 -18.34
C LEU A 284 6.17 11.38 -18.90
N GLU A 285 6.27 12.43 -18.10
CA GLU A 285 7.05 13.64 -18.43
C GLU A 285 8.55 13.32 -18.57
N HIS A 286 9.07 12.43 -17.72
CA HIS A 286 10.46 12.00 -17.77
C HIS A 286 10.69 10.82 -18.73
N GLN A 287 9.77 9.87 -18.76
CA GLN A 287 9.83 8.65 -19.57
C GLN A 287 8.49 8.41 -20.28
N PRO A 288 8.25 9.04 -21.45
CA PRO A 288 6.99 8.91 -22.18
C PRO A 288 6.64 7.47 -22.60
N GLY A 289 7.66 6.61 -22.73
CA GLY A 289 7.53 5.19 -23.08
C GLY A 289 7.45 4.25 -21.88
N ASN A 290 7.26 4.76 -20.65
CA ASN A 290 7.22 3.89 -19.46
C ASN A 290 5.92 3.07 -19.43
N ILE A 291 6.04 1.76 -19.72
CA ILE A 291 4.91 0.84 -19.84
C ILE A 291 4.12 0.74 -18.53
N LYS A 292 4.81 0.67 -17.38
CA LYS A 292 4.17 0.59 -16.05
C LYS A 292 3.31 1.84 -15.77
N ALA A 293 3.82 3.03 -16.07
CA ALA A 293 3.08 4.28 -15.88
C ALA A 293 1.92 4.43 -16.88
N LEU A 294 2.09 4.06 -18.15
CA LEU A 294 1.01 4.06 -19.13
C LEU A 294 -0.11 3.09 -18.73
N PHE A 295 0.24 1.88 -18.31
CA PHE A 295 -0.72 0.88 -17.84
C PHE A 295 -1.49 1.38 -16.63
N ARG A 296 -0.78 1.86 -15.58
CA ARG A 296 -1.41 2.41 -14.38
C ARG A 296 -2.30 3.60 -14.68
N LYS A 297 -1.86 4.54 -15.53
CA LYS A 297 -2.69 5.67 -15.97
C LYS A 297 -3.96 5.21 -16.69
N GLY A 298 -3.85 4.23 -17.59
CA GLY A 298 -4.99 3.63 -18.26
C GLY A 298 -5.99 3.00 -17.28
N LYS A 299 -5.48 2.26 -16.29
CA LYS A 299 -6.29 1.63 -15.22
C LYS A 299 -6.99 2.67 -14.34
N VAL A 300 -6.31 3.75 -13.94
CA VAL A 300 -6.93 4.85 -13.19
C VAL A 300 -8.07 5.50 -13.99
N LEU A 301 -7.84 5.86 -15.26
CA LEU A 301 -8.87 6.45 -16.11
C LEU A 301 -10.06 5.51 -16.32
N ALA A 302 -9.80 4.20 -16.44
CA ALA A 302 -10.84 3.19 -16.54
C ALA A 302 -11.72 3.14 -15.28
N GLN A 303 -11.13 3.23 -14.09
CA GLN A 303 -11.85 3.27 -12.82
C GLN A 303 -12.63 4.59 -12.63
N GLN A 304 -12.13 5.70 -13.15
CA GLN A 304 -12.86 6.97 -13.20
C GLN A 304 -14.01 7.00 -14.22
N GLY A 305 -14.11 5.99 -15.10
CA GLY A 305 -15.13 5.91 -16.15
C GLY A 305 -14.75 6.59 -17.48
N GLU A 306 -13.52 7.11 -17.58
CA GLU A 306 -12.99 7.74 -18.80
C GLU A 306 -12.48 6.69 -19.80
N PHE A 307 -13.38 5.80 -20.23
CA PHE A 307 -13.07 4.60 -21.00
C PHE A 307 -12.39 4.90 -22.34
N ARG A 308 -12.76 5.99 -23.01
CA ARG A 308 -12.19 6.34 -24.32
C ARG A 308 -10.71 6.67 -24.22
N GLU A 309 -10.34 7.48 -23.24
CA GLU A 309 -8.96 7.86 -23.00
C GLU A 309 -8.15 6.67 -22.49
N ALA A 310 -8.70 5.91 -21.54
CA ALA A 310 -8.09 4.68 -21.03
C ALA A 310 -7.74 3.68 -22.15
N ILE A 311 -8.68 3.40 -23.07
CA ILE A 311 -8.43 2.51 -24.22
C ILE A 311 -7.31 3.07 -25.11
N SER A 312 -7.29 4.39 -25.36
CA SER A 312 -6.25 5.02 -26.17
C SER A 312 -4.86 4.84 -25.55
N ILE A 313 -4.75 5.05 -24.23
CA ILE A 313 -3.49 4.93 -23.49
C ILE A 313 -3.03 3.47 -23.41
N LEU A 314 -3.91 2.53 -23.09
CA LEU A 314 -3.57 1.10 -23.06
C LEU A 314 -3.15 0.58 -24.44
N LYS A 315 -3.77 1.07 -25.53
CA LYS A 315 -3.31 0.77 -26.89
C LYS A 315 -1.91 1.34 -27.17
N ALA A 316 -1.59 2.52 -26.64
CA ALA A 316 -0.25 3.07 -26.76
C ALA A 316 0.78 2.22 -26.00
N ALA A 317 0.45 1.76 -24.78
CA ALA A 317 1.29 0.83 -24.02
C ALA A 317 1.51 -0.49 -24.78
N LEU A 318 0.46 -1.05 -25.37
CA LEU A 318 0.53 -2.31 -26.13
C LEU A 318 1.34 -2.19 -27.42
N LYS A 319 1.44 -1.01 -28.02
CA LYS A 319 2.35 -0.78 -29.16
C LYS A 319 3.83 -0.88 -28.75
N LEU A 320 4.14 -0.55 -27.50
CA LEU A 320 5.50 -0.66 -26.96
C LEU A 320 5.81 -2.11 -26.58
N GLU A 321 4.84 -2.81 -25.99
CA GLU A 321 4.99 -4.22 -25.59
C GLU A 321 3.80 -5.09 -26.07
N PRO A 322 3.83 -5.58 -27.32
CA PRO A 322 2.70 -6.31 -27.90
C PRO A 322 2.41 -7.67 -27.26
N SER A 323 3.38 -8.26 -26.56
CA SER A 323 3.28 -9.57 -25.89
C SER A 323 2.74 -9.50 -24.47
N ASN A 324 2.50 -8.30 -23.93
CA ASN A 324 2.11 -8.14 -22.54
C ASN A 324 0.67 -8.61 -22.30
N LYS A 325 0.53 -9.77 -21.64
CA LYS A 325 -0.77 -10.42 -21.38
C LYS A 325 -1.67 -9.59 -20.48
N THR A 326 -1.10 -8.92 -19.47
CA THR A 326 -1.85 -8.10 -18.51
C THR A 326 -2.52 -6.91 -19.20
N ILE A 327 -1.81 -6.22 -20.11
CA ILE A 327 -2.38 -5.11 -20.88
C ILE A 327 -3.49 -5.61 -21.82
N HIS A 328 -3.32 -6.78 -22.45
CA HIS A 328 -4.37 -7.39 -23.30
C HIS A 328 -5.64 -7.72 -22.51
N ALA A 329 -5.48 -8.34 -21.32
CA ALA A 329 -6.60 -8.69 -20.46
C ALA A 329 -7.37 -7.45 -20.00
N GLU A 330 -6.65 -6.44 -19.51
CA GLU A 330 -7.25 -5.18 -19.05
C GLU A 330 -7.97 -4.44 -20.19
N LEU A 331 -7.34 -4.35 -21.37
CA LEU A 331 -7.97 -3.74 -22.54
C LEU A 331 -9.24 -4.49 -22.97
N SER A 332 -9.23 -5.81 -22.89
CA SER A 332 -10.40 -6.65 -23.22
C SER A 332 -11.55 -6.41 -22.23
N LYS A 333 -11.25 -6.37 -20.92
CA LYS A 333 -12.22 -6.02 -19.85
C LYS A 333 -12.80 -4.63 -20.10
N LEU A 334 -11.93 -3.67 -20.42
CA LEU A 334 -12.29 -2.27 -20.64
C LEU A 334 -13.18 -2.05 -21.87
N VAL A 335 -12.85 -2.68 -23.00
CA VAL A 335 -13.63 -2.57 -24.24
C VAL A 335 -15.02 -3.17 -24.06
N LYS A 336 -15.14 -4.29 -23.34
CA LYS A 336 -16.44 -4.90 -22.99
C LYS A 336 -17.27 -3.93 -22.14
N LYS A 337 -16.70 -3.41 -21.05
CA LYS A 337 -17.38 -2.45 -20.15
C LYS A 337 -17.85 -1.19 -20.90
N HIS A 338 -17.02 -0.64 -21.79
CA HIS A 338 -17.38 0.52 -22.61
C HIS A 338 -18.48 0.19 -23.64
N ALA A 339 -18.49 -1.00 -24.23
CA ALA A 339 -19.56 -1.42 -25.14
C ALA A 339 -20.89 -1.57 -24.39
N ASP A 340 -20.88 -2.18 -23.21
CA ASP A 340 -22.06 -2.37 -22.37
C ASP A 340 -22.65 -1.02 -21.93
N GLN A 341 -21.82 -0.07 -21.48
CA GLN A 341 -22.28 1.29 -21.17
C GLN A 341 -22.93 1.97 -22.37
N ARG A 342 -22.33 1.88 -23.56
CA ARG A 342 -22.91 2.47 -24.77
C ARG A 342 -24.24 1.85 -25.16
N ASN A 343 -24.39 0.54 -24.96
CA ASN A 343 -25.66 -0.16 -25.21
C ASN A 343 -26.74 0.33 -24.23
N VAL A 344 -26.43 0.41 -22.94
CA VAL A 344 -27.34 0.92 -21.90
C VAL A 344 -27.75 2.37 -22.18
N GLU A 345 -26.78 3.25 -22.48
CA GLU A 345 -27.05 4.64 -22.86
C GLU A 345 -27.97 4.71 -24.09
N THR A 346 -27.69 3.92 -25.13
CA THR A 346 -28.50 3.88 -26.35
C THR A 346 -29.94 3.43 -26.07
N GLU A 347 -30.11 2.40 -25.22
CA GLU A 347 -31.44 1.95 -24.80
C GLU A 347 -32.18 3.00 -23.97
N MET A 348 -31.48 3.69 -23.07
CA MET A 348 -32.04 4.78 -22.27
C MET A 348 -32.48 5.94 -23.17
N TYR A 349 -31.62 6.37 -24.11
CA TYR A 349 -31.97 7.39 -25.10
C TYR A 349 -33.17 6.98 -25.96
N ARG A 350 -33.23 5.71 -26.40
CA ARG A 350 -34.38 5.18 -27.15
C ARG A 350 -35.68 5.24 -26.35
N LYS A 351 -35.63 4.95 -25.05
CA LYS A 351 -36.79 5.06 -24.15
C LYS A 351 -37.19 6.51 -23.89
N MET A 352 -36.23 7.42 -23.69
CA MET A 352 -36.48 8.83 -23.38
C MET A 352 -37.01 9.64 -24.57
N LEU A 353 -36.50 9.39 -25.79
CA LEU A 353 -36.92 10.14 -26.98
C LEU A 353 -38.23 9.64 -27.57
N GLY A 354 -38.72 8.49 -27.10
CA GLY A 354 -39.88 7.83 -27.70
C GLY A 354 -39.58 7.37 -29.13
N ASN A 355 -40.21 6.29 -29.55
CA ASN A 355 -40.01 5.78 -30.90
C ASN A 355 -40.61 6.79 -31.92
N PRO A 356 -39.84 7.47 -32.81
CA PRO A 356 -40.42 8.41 -33.77
C PRO A 356 -41.33 7.71 -34.80
N SER A 357 -41.31 6.38 -34.85
CA SER A 357 -42.17 5.55 -35.71
C SER A 357 -43.60 5.33 -35.20
N THR A 358 -44.02 5.95 -34.09
CA THR A 358 -45.42 5.90 -33.62
C THR A 358 -46.13 7.26 -33.58
N ALA A 359 -45.60 8.29 -34.25
CA ALA A 359 -46.28 9.58 -34.43
C ALA A 359 -46.95 9.69 -35.81
N GLY A 360 -47.70 8.65 -36.21
CA GLY A 360 -48.26 8.59 -37.56
C GLY A 360 -49.32 7.53 -37.78
N THR A 361 -50.31 7.36 -36.89
CA THR A 361 -51.61 6.82 -37.30
C THR A 361 -52.72 7.28 -36.37
N THR A 362 -53.53 8.24 -36.85
CA THR A 362 -54.89 8.44 -36.37
C THR A 362 -55.72 7.21 -36.74
N GLY A 363 -55.89 6.28 -35.81
CA GLY A 363 -56.58 5.02 -36.03
C GLY A 363 -57.39 4.61 -34.81
N LYS A 364 -58.69 4.88 -34.89
CA LYS A 364 -59.77 4.55 -33.94
C LYS A 364 -59.53 3.31 -33.07
N CYS A 365 -59.78 3.51 -31.78
CA CYS A 365 -60.11 2.52 -30.76
C CYS A 365 -61.00 1.38 -31.32
N LYS A 366 -60.55 0.14 -31.15
CA LYS A 366 -61.41 -1.04 -31.02
C LYS A 366 -60.63 -2.15 -30.31
N ASP A 367 -61.08 -2.41 -29.09
CA ASP A 367 -60.75 -3.55 -28.25
C ASP A 367 -60.72 -4.86 -29.03
N LYS A 368 -59.65 -5.63 -28.86
CA LYS A 368 -59.69 -7.06 -28.44
C LYS A 368 -58.33 -7.45 -27.87
N LEU A 369 -58.14 -7.28 -26.56
CA LEU A 369 -57.17 -8.10 -25.83
C LEU A 369 -57.70 -9.53 -25.77
N ARG A 370 -56.99 -10.47 -26.41
CA ARG A 370 -57.06 -11.88 -26.06
C ARG A 370 -55.63 -12.37 -25.87
N TRP A 371 -55.12 -12.18 -24.66
CA TRP A 371 -53.89 -12.82 -24.22
C TRP A 371 -54.24 -13.85 -23.15
N SER A 372 -54.00 -15.11 -23.48
CA SER A 372 -54.25 -16.27 -22.62
C SER A 372 -53.04 -16.47 -21.72
N ILE A 373 -53.20 -16.26 -20.42
CA ILE A 373 -52.19 -16.54 -19.41
C ILE A 373 -52.32 -18.02 -18.98
N PRO A 374 -51.24 -18.81 -18.96
CA PRO A 374 -51.28 -20.21 -18.53
C PRO A 374 -51.55 -20.33 -17.02
N TRP A 375 -52.47 -21.23 -16.64
CA TRP A 375 -53.00 -21.44 -15.28
C TRP A 375 -51.99 -21.89 -14.19
N LYS A 376 -50.70 -22.02 -14.51
CA LYS A 376 -49.69 -22.53 -13.55
C LYS A 376 -49.07 -21.46 -12.65
N TRP A 377 -49.42 -20.18 -12.81
CA TRP A 377 -48.82 -19.06 -12.05
C TRP A 377 -49.80 -18.32 -11.11
N LEU A 378 -50.99 -18.88 -10.83
CA LEU A 378 -52.05 -18.18 -10.08
C LEU A 378 -52.40 -18.77 -8.70
N PHE A 379 -51.59 -19.68 -8.16
CA PHE A 379 -51.79 -20.24 -6.79
C PHE A 379 -50.63 -20.00 -5.81
N GLY A 380 -49.77 -19.01 -6.06
CA GLY A 380 -48.65 -18.67 -5.17
C GLY A 380 -48.90 -17.50 -4.20
N ALA A 381 -50.05 -16.82 -4.26
CA ALA A 381 -50.26 -15.53 -3.57
C ALA A 381 -51.46 -15.47 -2.61
N THR A 382 -52.01 -16.61 -2.17
CA THR A 382 -53.13 -16.66 -1.20
C THR A 382 -52.86 -17.53 0.04
N ALA A 383 -51.59 -17.72 0.41
CA ALA A 383 -51.21 -18.48 1.61
C ALA A 383 -50.30 -17.69 2.59
N ILE A 384 -50.35 -16.36 2.59
CA ILE A 384 -49.61 -15.52 3.57
C ILE A 384 -50.54 -14.60 4.40
N ALA A 385 -51.84 -14.54 4.10
CA ALA A 385 -52.77 -13.63 4.81
C ALA A 385 -53.59 -14.27 5.95
N LEU A 386 -53.43 -15.57 6.25
CA LEU A 386 -54.14 -16.25 7.35
C LEU A 386 -53.23 -16.91 8.40
N GLY A 387 -51.90 -16.79 8.28
CA GLY A 387 -50.94 -17.27 9.28
C GLY A 387 -50.59 -16.23 10.35
N GLY A 388 -50.92 -14.95 10.14
CA GLY A 388 -50.51 -13.83 11.01
C GLY A 388 -51.43 -13.54 12.20
N VAL A 389 -52.57 -14.22 12.36
CA VAL A 389 -53.53 -13.96 13.46
C VAL A 389 -53.63 -15.11 14.46
N ALA A 390 -53.04 -16.28 14.17
CA ALA A 390 -53.09 -17.43 15.08
C ALA A 390 -51.91 -17.50 16.07
N LEU A 391 -50.79 -16.82 15.82
CA LEU A 391 -49.61 -16.84 16.72
C LEU A 391 -49.66 -15.75 17.82
N SER A 392 -50.46 -14.70 17.64
CA SER A 392 -50.63 -13.60 18.60
C SER A 392 -51.61 -13.90 19.74
N VAL A 393 -52.34 -15.01 19.69
CA VAL A 393 -53.25 -15.45 20.79
C VAL A 393 -52.59 -16.49 21.71
N VAL A 394 -51.49 -17.14 21.31
CA VAL A 394 -50.83 -18.18 22.13
C VAL A 394 -49.74 -17.62 23.05
N ILE A 395 -49.22 -16.40 22.80
CA ILE A 395 -48.21 -15.75 23.66
C ILE A 395 -48.85 -14.90 24.79
N ALA A 396 -50.15 -14.61 24.72
CA ALA A 396 -50.88 -13.92 25.80
C ALA A 396 -51.48 -14.88 26.87
N ALA A 397 -51.30 -16.20 26.73
CA ALA A 397 -51.77 -17.22 27.67
C ALA A 397 -50.63 -17.93 28.43
N ARG A 398 -49.43 -17.36 28.43
CA ARG A 398 -48.30 -17.84 29.22
C ARG A 398 -47.71 -16.72 30.06
N ASN A 399 -48.50 -16.32 31.05
CA ASN A 399 -47.94 -16.05 32.39
C ASN A 399 -47.29 -17.32 32.92
#